data_AF-A0A924LYR7-F1
#
_entry.id   AF-A0A924LYR7-F1
#
_cell.length_a   1.000
_cell.length_b   1.000
_cell.length_c   1.000
_cell.angle_alpha   90.00
_cell.angle_beta   90.00
_cell.angle_gamma   90.00
#
_symmetry.space_group_name_H-M   'P 1'
#
loop_
_entity.id
_entity.type
_entity.pdbx_description
1 polymer ?
#
loop_
_entity_poly.entity_id
_entity_poly.type
_entity_poly.pdbx_seq_one_letter_code
_entity_poly.pdbx_strand_id
1 'polypeptide(L)'
;KGATLFGADFNVVSDSQDGHRLARAFKGAGLTDAFTAAGIMPGDKLRNSLPRGHDIDRIFASDQFQVEDVHVVHEPGEIASDHLPVVASYTLSGAQQPHPHALAEFSAAYDLDLPPNRA
;
A
#
# COMPACT_ATOMS: atom_id res chain seq x y z
N LYS A 1 -7.11 -16.21 -10.37
CA LYS A 1 -7.32 -14.74 -10.27
C LYS A 1 -5.95 -14.12 -10.04
N GLY A 2 -5.62 -13.00 -10.70
CA GLY A 2 -4.31 -12.33 -10.51
C GLY A 2 -4.19 -11.70 -9.13
N ALA A 3 -2.98 -11.31 -8.74
CA ALA A 3 -2.76 -10.48 -7.56
C ALA A 3 -3.31 -9.07 -7.83
N THR A 4 -4.05 -8.47 -6.89
CA THR A 4 -4.72 -7.17 -7.07
C THR A 4 -4.56 -6.30 -5.84
N LEU A 5 -4.18 -5.04 -6.08
CA LEU A 5 -4.26 -3.94 -5.13
C LEU A 5 -5.22 -2.89 -5.69
N PHE A 6 -6.07 -2.33 -4.84
CA PHE A 6 -6.99 -1.25 -5.20
C PHE A 6 -6.92 -0.17 -4.12
N GLY A 7 -6.27 0.95 -4.44
CA GLY A 7 -6.17 2.13 -3.57
C GLY A 7 -6.97 3.30 -4.15
N ALA A 8 -7.75 3.98 -3.31
CA ALA A 8 -8.52 5.15 -3.73
C ALA A 8 -8.98 6.00 -2.53
N ASP A 9 -9.36 7.25 -2.82
CA ASP A 9 -10.30 8.01 -2.03
C ASP A 9 -11.72 7.52 -2.33
N PHE A 10 -12.39 6.96 -1.34
CA PHE A 10 -13.76 6.46 -1.48
C PHE A 10 -14.83 7.47 -1.08
N ASN A 11 -14.47 8.61 -0.48
CA ASN A 11 -15.40 9.59 0.10
C ASN A 11 -16.45 8.97 1.04
N VAL A 12 -16.09 7.87 1.70
CA VAL A 12 -16.98 7.09 2.58
C VAL A 12 -16.23 6.72 3.84
N VAL A 13 -16.65 7.24 5.00
CA VAL A 13 -16.08 6.92 6.32
C VAL A 13 -16.25 5.42 6.62
N SER A 14 -15.23 4.76 7.15
CA SER A 14 -15.22 3.29 7.22
C SER A 14 -16.23 2.69 8.21
N ASP A 15 -16.52 3.40 9.31
CA ASP A 15 -17.46 2.99 10.36
C ASP A 15 -18.91 3.37 10.04
N SER A 16 -19.15 4.04 8.92
CA SER A 16 -20.48 4.37 8.44
C SER A 16 -21.19 3.15 7.85
N GLN A 17 -22.52 3.25 7.71
CA GLN A 17 -23.31 2.22 7.02
C GLN A 17 -22.80 1.93 5.61
N ASP A 18 -22.42 2.97 4.86
CA ASP A 18 -21.89 2.84 3.51
C ASP A 18 -20.46 2.29 3.52
N GLY A 19 -19.66 2.62 4.54
CA GLY A 19 -18.35 2.01 4.76
C GLY A 19 -18.42 0.51 4.93
N HIS A 20 -19.37 0.03 5.73
CA HIS A 20 -19.64 -1.41 5.89
C HIS A 20 -20.16 -2.07 4.61
N ARG A 21 -20.97 -1.38 3.80
CA ARG A 21 -21.43 -1.90 2.49
C ARG A 21 -20.27 -2.05 1.53
N LEU A 22 -19.41 -1.03 1.44
CA LEU A 22 -18.21 -1.03 0.61
C LEU A 22 -17.27 -2.18 1.00
N ALA A 23 -16.95 -2.31 2.29
CA ALA A 23 -16.08 -3.38 2.78
C ALA A 23 -16.63 -4.78 2.45
N ARG A 24 -17.95 -4.99 2.56
CA ARG A 24 -18.59 -6.25 2.14
C ARG A 24 -18.50 -6.48 0.64
N ALA A 25 -18.64 -5.46 -0.19
CA ALA A 25 -18.53 -5.58 -1.65
C ALA A 25 -17.11 -6.00 -2.06
N PHE A 26 -16.08 -5.34 -1.51
CA PHE A 26 -14.67 -5.73 -1.75
C PHE A 26 -14.37 -7.13 -1.21
N LYS A 27 -14.86 -7.48 -0.02
CA LYS A 27 -14.71 -8.83 0.52
C LYS A 27 -15.34 -9.88 -0.38
N GLY A 28 -16.53 -9.61 -0.95
CA GLY A 28 -17.17 -10.48 -1.93
C GLY A 28 -16.38 -10.64 -3.24
N ALA A 29 -15.57 -9.65 -3.59
CA ALA A 29 -14.63 -9.71 -4.71
C ALA A 29 -13.31 -10.45 -4.38
N GLY A 30 -13.09 -10.83 -3.11
CA GLY A 30 -11.84 -11.42 -2.64
C GLY A 30 -10.76 -10.39 -2.30
N LEU A 31 -11.15 -9.17 -1.97
CA LEU A 31 -10.26 -8.08 -1.59
C LEU A 31 -10.52 -7.66 -0.14
N THR A 32 -9.47 -7.44 0.63
CA THR A 32 -9.52 -7.07 2.05
C THR A 32 -8.85 -5.72 2.27
N ASP A 33 -9.46 -4.87 3.08
CA ASP A 33 -8.89 -3.59 3.53
C ASP A 33 -7.59 -3.83 4.32
N ALA A 34 -6.50 -3.17 3.93
CA ALA A 34 -5.17 -3.32 4.50
C ALA A 34 -5.14 -3.03 6.01
N PHE A 35 -5.83 -1.98 6.46
CA PHE A 35 -5.95 -1.68 7.90
C PHE A 35 -6.62 -2.83 8.65
N THR A 36 -7.72 -3.35 8.09
CA THR A 36 -8.45 -4.47 8.68
C THR A 36 -7.57 -5.73 8.73
N ALA A 37 -6.79 -6.00 7.68
CA ALA A 37 -5.84 -7.12 7.64
C ALA A 37 -4.71 -6.98 8.69
N ALA A 38 -4.29 -5.75 8.99
CA ALA A 38 -3.34 -5.43 10.07
C ALA A 38 -4.00 -5.36 11.47
N GLY A 39 -5.30 -5.64 11.60
CA GLY A 39 -6.02 -5.61 12.87
C GLY A 39 -6.48 -4.21 13.32
N ILE A 40 -6.38 -3.19 12.48
CA ILE A 40 -6.82 -1.82 12.74
C ILE A 40 -8.27 -1.65 12.28
N MET A 41 -9.20 -1.56 13.24
CA MET A 41 -10.63 -1.63 12.98
C MET A 41 -11.22 -0.33 12.40
N PRO A 42 -12.33 -0.40 11.65
CA PRO A 42 -13.08 0.79 11.22
C PRO A 42 -13.38 1.74 12.40
N GLY A 43 -13.18 3.04 12.17
CA GLY A 43 -13.34 4.08 13.20
C GLY A 43 -12.11 4.30 14.09
N ASP A 44 -11.05 3.50 13.95
CA ASP A 44 -9.77 3.76 14.63
C ASP A 44 -9.11 5.03 14.07
N LYS A 45 -8.62 5.89 14.96
CA LYS A 45 -7.97 7.16 14.60
C LYS A 45 -6.68 6.96 13.80
N LEU A 46 -6.04 5.79 13.92
CA LEU A 46 -4.87 5.42 13.11
C LEU A 46 -5.17 5.34 11.60
N ARG A 47 -6.46 5.31 11.23
CA ARG A 47 -6.92 5.27 9.83
C ARG A 47 -7.18 6.68 9.25
N ASN A 48 -7.12 7.72 10.08
CA ASN A 48 -7.56 9.07 9.71
C ASN A 48 -6.67 9.69 8.64
N SER A 49 -7.07 9.55 7.38
CA SER A 49 -6.42 10.13 6.21
C SER A 49 -6.79 11.58 5.95
N LEU A 50 -7.64 12.19 6.79
CA LEU A 50 -7.96 13.62 6.75
C LEU A 50 -7.50 14.31 8.04
N PRO A 51 -6.99 15.56 7.98
CA PRO A 51 -6.66 16.37 9.17
C PRO A 51 -7.83 16.57 10.14
N ARG A 52 -9.07 16.38 9.69
CA ARG A 52 -10.30 16.48 10.50
C ARG A 52 -10.76 15.16 11.10
N GLY A 53 -10.00 14.07 10.93
CA GLY A 53 -10.25 12.80 11.60
C GLY A 53 -11.23 11.86 10.91
N HIS A 54 -11.22 11.83 9.57
CA HIS A 54 -12.00 10.88 8.77
C HIS A 54 -11.07 9.94 8.00
N ASP A 55 -11.54 8.71 7.76
CA ASP A 55 -10.79 7.65 7.09
C ASP A 55 -11.45 7.21 5.76
N ILE A 56 -11.31 8.06 4.75
CA ILE A 56 -11.94 7.85 3.44
C ILE A 56 -11.01 7.22 2.41
N ASP A 57 -9.70 7.33 2.63
CA ASP A 57 -8.65 6.74 1.79
C ASP A 57 -8.29 5.33 2.30
N ARG A 58 -8.36 4.33 1.43
CA ARG A 58 -8.08 2.93 1.79
C ARG A 58 -7.39 2.19 0.66
N ILE A 59 -6.67 1.13 1.03
CA ILE A 59 -6.09 0.16 0.10
C ILE A 59 -6.71 -1.20 0.38
N PHE A 60 -7.27 -1.84 -0.66
CA PHE A 60 -7.79 -3.19 -0.63
C PHE A 60 -6.87 -4.13 -1.40
N ALA A 61 -6.55 -5.28 -0.83
CA ALA A 61 -5.62 -6.24 -1.39
C ALA A 61 -6.24 -7.64 -1.51
N SER A 62 -5.90 -8.36 -2.56
CA SER A 62 -6.25 -9.78 -2.70
C SER A 62 -5.46 -10.65 -1.73
N ASP A 63 -5.94 -11.88 -1.49
CA ASP A 63 -5.37 -12.81 -0.50
C ASP A 63 -3.91 -13.21 -0.76
N GLN A 64 -3.40 -12.99 -1.98
CA GLN A 64 -1.99 -13.22 -2.29
C GLN A 64 -1.06 -12.19 -1.62
N PHE A 65 -1.56 -11.03 -1.21
CA PHE A 65 -0.77 -10.01 -0.52
C PHE A 65 -0.94 -10.14 1.00
N GLN A 66 0.15 -10.47 1.68
CA GLN A 66 0.25 -10.36 3.12
C GLN A 66 0.64 -8.93 3.47
N VAL A 67 -0.15 -8.27 4.33
CA VAL A 67 0.17 -6.93 4.85
C VAL A 67 1.26 -7.07 5.91
N GLU A 68 2.38 -6.37 5.70
CA GLU A 68 3.48 -6.28 6.68
C GLU A 68 3.31 -5.06 7.59
N ASP A 69 2.92 -3.93 7.00
CA ASP A 69 2.69 -2.67 7.69
C ASP A 69 1.66 -1.82 6.94
N VAL A 70 0.92 -0.99 7.67
CA VAL A 70 0.01 0.01 7.11
C VAL A 70 -0.17 1.17 8.09
N HIS A 71 -0.04 2.40 7.59
CA HIS A 71 -0.18 3.60 8.40
C HIS A 71 -0.58 4.82 7.55
N VAL A 72 -1.09 5.84 8.22
CA VAL A 72 -1.25 7.18 7.66
C VAL A 72 0.00 8.00 7.97
N VAL A 73 0.53 8.71 6.97
CA VAL A 73 1.70 9.58 7.16
C VAL A 73 1.27 10.89 7.82
N HIS A 74 1.61 11.03 9.10
CA HIS A 74 1.32 12.23 9.90
C HIS A 74 2.53 13.15 10.10
N GLU A 75 3.71 12.81 9.56
CA GLU A 75 4.93 13.58 9.79
C GLU A 75 4.87 14.99 9.17
N PRO A 76 5.48 15.99 9.82
CA PRO A 76 5.55 17.36 9.32
C PRO A 76 6.54 17.46 8.15
N GLY A 77 6.09 17.04 6.97
CA GLY A 77 6.58 17.55 5.68
C GLY A 77 5.56 18.56 5.12
N GLU A 78 5.95 19.35 4.12
CA GLU A 78 4.98 20.14 3.36
C GLU A 78 4.07 19.19 2.54
N ILE A 79 3.07 18.60 3.18
CA ILE A 79 1.98 17.91 2.50
C ILE A 79 1.03 19.00 2.02
N ALA A 80 1.17 19.39 0.75
CA ALA A 80 0.33 20.39 0.09
C ALA A 80 -1.08 19.86 -0.27
N SER A 81 -1.60 18.88 0.49
CA SER A 81 -2.89 18.23 0.29
C SER A 81 -3.71 18.29 1.56
N ASP A 82 -5.03 18.39 1.41
CA ASP A 82 -6.01 18.20 2.46
C ASP A 82 -6.21 16.72 2.86
N HIS A 83 -5.56 15.79 2.14
CA HIS A 83 -5.47 14.38 2.49
C HIS A 83 -4.05 14.02 2.96
N LEU A 84 -3.98 13.06 3.87
CA LEU A 84 -2.77 12.43 4.36
C LEU A 84 -2.56 11.10 3.61
N PRO A 85 -1.33 10.83 3.12
CA PRO A 85 -1.04 9.58 2.42
C PRO A 85 -1.29 8.35 3.30
N VAL A 86 -1.96 7.34 2.74
CA VAL A 86 -2.03 5.98 3.30
C VAL A 86 -0.93 5.15 2.66
N VAL A 87 -0.03 4.61 3.47
CA VAL A 87 1.10 3.79 3.04
C VAL A 87 0.89 2.37 3.56
N ALA A 88 1.07 1.38 2.70
CA ALA A 88 1.02 -0.03 3.08
C ALA A 88 2.15 -0.81 2.39
N SER A 89 2.78 -1.70 3.15
CA SER A 89 3.84 -2.60 2.69
C SER A 89 3.31 -4.03 2.65
N TYR A 90 3.65 -4.77 1.60
CA TYR A 90 3.12 -6.10 1.36
C TYR A 90 4.21 -7.10 0.97
N THR A 91 4.03 -8.34 1.39
CA THR A 91 4.72 -9.51 0.81
C THR A 91 3.77 -10.24 -0.14
N LEU A 92 4.19 -10.45 -1.39
CA LEU A 92 3.40 -11.24 -2.36
C LEU A 92 3.72 -12.74 -2.18
N SER A 93 2.74 -13.49 -1.68
CA SER A 93 2.83 -14.94 -1.57
C SER A 93 2.88 -15.60 -2.96
N GLY A 94 3.83 -16.53 -3.14
CA GLY A 94 4.05 -17.19 -4.42
C GLY A 94 4.91 -16.39 -5.41
N ALA A 95 5.51 -15.25 -5.01
CA ALA A 95 6.65 -14.71 -5.73
C ALA A 95 7.76 -15.78 -5.73
N GLN A 96 7.94 -16.39 -6.89
CA GLN A 96 9.00 -17.32 -7.23
C GLN A 96 10.30 -16.84 -6.58
N GLN A 97 10.96 -17.72 -5.79
CA GLN A 97 12.33 -17.46 -5.37
C GLN A 97 13.09 -16.96 -6.61
N PRO A 98 13.90 -15.88 -6.51
CA PRO A 98 14.73 -15.50 -7.64
C PRO A 98 15.49 -16.75 -8.07
N HIS A 99 15.30 -17.18 -9.31
CA HIS A 99 16.09 -18.27 -9.84
C HIS A 99 17.56 -17.91 -9.55
N PRO A 100 18.38 -18.82 -8.99
CA PRO A 100 19.76 -18.52 -8.61
C PRO A 100 20.64 -18.02 -9.77
N HIS A 101 20.12 -17.98 -10.99
CA HIS A 101 20.78 -17.44 -12.19
C HIS A 101 20.56 -15.94 -12.41
N ALA A 102 19.59 -15.27 -11.77
CA ALA A 102 19.30 -13.85 -12.04
C ALA A 102 20.26 -12.85 -11.36
N LEU A 103 21.10 -13.31 -10.43
CA LEU A 103 22.11 -12.45 -9.77
C LEU A 103 23.42 -12.33 -10.56
N ALA A 104 23.60 -13.13 -11.62
CA ALA A 104 24.83 -13.07 -12.43
C ALA A 104 24.77 -11.98 -13.53
N GLU A 105 23.58 -11.59 -14.00
CA GLU A 105 23.46 -10.70 -15.16
C GLU A 105 23.41 -9.21 -14.80
N PHE A 106 23.11 -8.85 -13.54
CA PHE A 106 23.09 -7.44 -13.11
C PHE A 106 24.47 -6.88 -12.74
N SER A 107 25.50 -7.72 -12.55
CA SER A 107 26.85 -7.25 -12.19
C SER A 107 27.71 -6.82 -13.40
N ALA A 108 27.26 -7.07 -14.63
CA ALA A 108 28.07 -6.80 -15.83
C ALA A 108 27.68 -5.50 -16.57
N ALA A 109 26.59 -4.82 -16.17
CA ALA A 109 26.09 -3.63 -16.85
C ALA A 109 26.53 -2.29 -16.23
N TYR A 110 27.39 -2.31 -15.21
CA TYR A 110 27.93 -1.12 -14.53
C TYR A 110 29.46 -1.02 -14.57
N ASP A 111 30.10 -1.55 -15.62
CA ASP A 111 31.44 -1.09 -15.98
C ASP A 111 31.27 0.09 -16.98
N LEU A 112 30.79 1.22 -16.45
CA LEU A 112 30.87 2.48 -17.16
C LEU A 112 32.34 2.92 -17.11
N ASP A 113 33.05 2.71 -18.21
CA ASP A 113 34.28 3.40 -18.54
C ASP A 113 34.08 4.91 -18.36
N LEU A 114 34.44 5.43 -17.19
CA LEU A 114 34.58 6.86 -16.97
C LEU A 114 35.84 7.31 -17.73
N PRO A 115 35.75 8.19 -18.74
CA PRO A 115 36.94 8.72 -19.39
C PRO A 115 37.79 9.48 -18.37
N PRO A 116 39.13 9.36 -18.43
CA PRO A 116 40.00 10.04 -17.48
C PRO A 116 39.85 11.56 -17.65
N ASN A 117 39.40 12.19 -16.56
CA ASN A 117 39.36 13.64 -16.40
C ASN A 117 40.81 14.16 -16.51
N ARG A 118 41.16 14.82 -17.62
CA ARG A 118 42.46 15.48 -17.78
C ARG A 118 42.42 16.82 -17.04
N ALA A 119 43.25 16.93 -16.00
CA ALA A 119 43.72 18.20 -15.43
C ALA A 119 45.23 18.28 -15.64
#